data_AF-A0A1Y1VQ49-F1
#
_entry.id   AF-A0A1Y1VQ49-F1
#
_cell.length_a   1.000
_cell.length_b   1.000
_cell.length_c   1.000
_cell.angle_alpha   90.00
_cell.angle_beta   90.00
_cell.angle_gamma   90.00
#
_symmetry.space_group_name_H-M   'P 1'
#
loop_
_entity.id
_entity.type
_entity.pdbx_description
1 polymer ?
#
loop_
_entity_poly.entity_id
_entity_poly.type
_entity_poly.pdbx_seq_one_letter_code
_entity_poly.pdbx_strand_id
1 'polypeptide(L)'
;MNISPSAILVALEYIQRLKANCPTKVNGPDTEYAILVVALMLAHKFQDDNTYSNQSWAVISKLPLAHINMVEVEFLASLDFNLFVSELEYIEWLNCLEQYLNQYESFALQDSFPYHDMDVEDEYLYDAPELYTNEMDLFAYSAPPSPDVDLMNGSYYSQAVGICR
;
A
#
# COMPACT_ATOMS: atom_id res chain seq x y z
N MET A 1 9.96 17.53 -5.84
CA MET A 1 10.61 16.30 -5.35
C MET A 1 10.71 15.37 -6.54
N ASN A 2 11.91 15.18 -7.09
CA ASN A 2 12.13 14.29 -8.22
C ASN A 2 12.74 13.01 -7.67
N ILE A 3 11.97 11.92 -7.68
CA ILE A 3 12.39 10.63 -7.15
C ILE A 3 12.71 9.73 -8.34
N SER A 4 13.91 9.17 -8.36
CA SER A 4 14.32 8.23 -9.42
C SER A 4 13.50 6.94 -9.34
N PRO A 5 13.20 6.27 -10.48
CA PRO A 5 12.55 4.97 -10.47
C PRO A 5 13.33 3.92 -9.66
N SER A 6 14.67 4.00 -9.65
CA SER A 6 15.53 3.13 -8.84
C SER A 6 15.29 3.31 -7.34
N ALA A 7 15.03 4.54 -6.86
CA ALA A 7 14.73 4.78 -5.45
C ALA A 7 13.41 4.12 -5.03
N ILE A 8 12.41 4.10 -5.93
CA ILE A 8 11.14 3.40 -5.68
C ILE A 8 11.39 1.90 -5.55
N LEU A 9 12.18 1.33 -6.47
CA LEU A 9 12.49 -0.11 -6.46
C LEU A 9 13.25 -0.53 -5.20
N VAL A 10 14.24 0.26 -4.78
CA VAL A 10 14.99 0.03 -3.54
C VAL A 10 14.10 0.22 -2.30
N ALA A 11 13.17 1.19 -2.31
CA ALA A 11 12.22 1.36 -1.21
C ALA A 11 11.31 0.14 -1.03
N LEU A 12 10.87 -0.47 -2.13
CA LEU A 12 10.09 -1.71 -2.10
C LEU A 12 10.91 -2.88 -1.55
N GLU A 13 12.20 -2.96 -1.92
CA GLU A 13 13.12 -3.96 -1.36
C GLU A 13 13.28 -3.78 0.16
N TYR A 14 13.41 -2.55 0.64
CA TYR A 14 13.47 -2.29 2.09
C TYR A 14 12.21 -2.74 2.81
N ILE A 15 11.03 -2.51 2.23
CA ILE A 15 9.76 -3.00 2.80
C ILE A 15 9.72 -4.53 2.80
N GLN A 16 10.24 -5.19 1.77
CA GLN A 16 10.35 -6.65 1.74
C GLN A 16 11.25 -7.16 2.87
N ARG A 17 12.44 -6.56 3.06
CA ARG A 17 13.38 -6.89 4.15
C ARG A 17 12.71 -6.67 5.52
N LEU A 18 11.99 -5.56 5.70
CA LEU A 18 11.23 -5.28 6.92
C LEU A 18 10.23 -6.39 7.24
N LYS A 19 9.44 -6.83 6.24
CA LYS A 19 8.45 -7.90 6.42
C LYS A 19 9.08 -9.25 6.74
N ALA A 20 10.28 -9.52 6.22
CA ALA A 20 11.03 -10.73 6.54
C ALA A 20 11.56 -10.72 7.99
N ASN A 21 12.02 -9.56 8.47
CA ASN A 21 12.60 -9.40 9.81
C ASN A 21 11.53 -9.24 10.90
N CYS A 22 10.35 -8.73 10.56
CA CYS A 22 9.24 -8.49 11.49
C CYS A 22 7.93 -9.12 10.97
N PRO A 23 7.70 -10.42 11.20
CA PRO A 23 6.45 -11.09 10.78
C PRO A 23 5.23 -10.65 11.61
N THR A 24 5.45 -10.00 12.76
CA THR A 24 4.38 -9.39 13.56
C THR A 24 3.85 -8.16 12.85
N LYS A 25 2.65 -8.29 12.26
CA LYS A 25 1.93 -7.20 11.59
C LYS A 25 1.96 -5.92 12.43
N VAL A 26 2.65 -4.90 11.94
CA VAL A 26 2.54 -3.53 12.45
C VAL A 26 1.16 -3.01 12.02
N ASN A 27 0.12 -3.35 12.79
CA ASN A 27 -1.25 -2.96 12.49
C ASN A 27 -1.56 -1.62 13.15
N GLY A 28 -1.55 -0.56 12.35
CA GLY A 28 -2.13 0.73 12.69
C GLY A 28 -2.63 1.38 11.40
N PRO A 29 -3.80 2.05 11.40
CA PRO A 29 -4.43 2.59 10.19
C PRO A 29 -3.54 3.61 9.44
N ASP A 30 -2.60 4.25 10.12
CA ASP A 30 -1.67 5.22 9.52
C ASP A 30 -0.25 4.67 9.35
N THR A 31 0.00 3.42 9.76
CA THR A 31 1.35 2.88 9.86
C THR A 31 1.89 2.40 8.52
N GLU A 32 1.05 1.81 7.67
CA GLU A 32 1.46 1.30 6.35
C GLU A 32 1.88 2.44 5.42
N TYR A 33 1.11 3.53 5.42
CA TYR A 33 1.45 4.75 4.68
C TYR A 33 2.76 5.36 5.19
N ALA A 34 2.92 5.47 6.52
CA ALA A 34 4.16 5.99 7.12
C ALA A 34 5.37 5.12 6.79
N ILE A 35 5.23 3.79 6.80
CA ILE A 35 6.27 2.84 6.41
C ILE A 35 6.68 3.07 4.94
N LEU A 36 5.73 3.20 4.03
CA LEU A 36 6.02 3.46 2.62
C LEU A 36 6.76 4.79 2.42
N VAL A 37 6.29 5.85 3.08
CA VAL A 37 6.93 7.18 3.03
C VAL A 37 8.36 7.12 3.57
N VAL A 38 8.59 6.46 4.70
CA VAL A 38 9.91 6.32 5.31
C VAL A 38 10.84 5.48 4.46
N ALA A 39 10.37 4.36 3.91
CA ALA A 39 11.17 3.53 3.01
C ALA A 39 11.62 4.32 1.78
N LEU A 40 10.72 5.09 1.18
CA LEU A 40 11.01 5.95 0.03
C LEU A 40 11.97 7.09 0.38
N MET A 41 11.77 7.72 1.54
CA MET A 41 12.66 8.74 2.08
C MET A 41 14.07 8.21 2.27
N LEU A 42 14.24 7.03 2.88
CA LEU A 42 15.53 6.41 3.13
C LEU A 42 16.22 5.99 1.83
N ALA A 43 15.49 5.42 0.87
CA ALA A 43 16.04 5.06 -0.44
C ALA A 43 16.56 6.29 -1.19
N HIS A 44 15.78 7.37 -1.24
CA HIS A 44 16.21 8.64 -1.82
C HIS A 44 17.40 9.23 -1.05
N LYS A 45 17.40 9.16 0.29
CA LYS A 45 18.52 9.66 1.10
C LYS A 45 19.83 8.92 0.85
N PHE A 46 19.74 7.64 0.52
CA PHE A 46 20.91 6.79 0.28
C PHE A 46 21.47 6.97 -1.14
N GLN A 47 20.61 7.25 -2.13
CA GLN A 47 21.02 7.39 -3.54
C GLN A 47 21.46 8.81 -3.92
N ASP A 48 20.92 9.85 -3.28
CA ASP A 48 21.15 11.25 -3.64
C ASP A 48 21.88 12.03 -2.53
N ASP A 49 22.92 12.80 -2.88
CA ASP A 49 23.67 13.64 -1.91
C ASP A 49 22.87 14.87 -1.44
N ASN A 50 21.91 15.34 -2.25
CA ASN A 50 21.03 16.48 -1.94
C ASN A 50 19.67 16.00 -1.44
N THR A 51 19.62 15.60 -0.18
CA THR A 51 18.44 15.00 0.42
C THR A 51 17.49 16.04 1.02
N TYR A 52 16.18 15.80 0.89
CA TYR A 52 15.18 16.55 1.64
C TYR A 52 15.19 16.12 3.11
N SER A 53 15.09 17.08 4.02
CA SER A 53 15.03 16.80 5.46
C SER A 53 13.72 16.09 5.85
N ASN A 54 13.69 15.42 7.01
CA ASN A 54 12.46 14.80 7.54
C ASN A 54 11.31 15.80 7.66
N GLN A 55 11.63 17.07 7.91
CA GLN A 55 10.64 18.15 7.93
C GLN A 55 9.98 18.36 6.57
N SER A 56 10.73 18.33 5.48
CA SER A 56 10.17 18.40 4.13
C SER A 56 9.27 17.20 3.83
N TRP A 57 9.70 16.00 4.20
CA TRP A 57 8.89 14.78 4.05
C TRP A 57 7.61 14.80 4.88
N ALA A 58 7.65 15.38 6.10
CA ALA A 58 6.48 15.60 6.95
C ALA A 58 5.45 16.53 6.29
N VAL A 59 5.91 17.62 5.68
CA VAL A 59 5.02 18.56 4.98
C VAL A 59 4.36 17.89 3.76
N ILE A 60 5.10 17.11 2.99
CA ILE A 60 4.60 16.49 1.75
C ILE A 60 3.65 15.33 2.04
N SER A 61 3.98 14.48 3.00
CA SER A 61 3.15 13.34 3.40
C SER A 61 1.99 13.72 4.32
N LYS A 62 1.99 14.96 4.85
CA LYS A 62 1.05 15.44 5.86
C LYS A 62 1.08 14.59 7.16
N LEU A 63 2.20 13.93 7.42
CA LEU A 63 2.43 13.19 8.66
C LEU A 63 3.08 14.10 9.71
N PRO A 64 2.79 13.89 11.01
CA PRO A 64 3.52 14.58 12.07
C PRO A 64 5.02 14.27 11.98
N LEU A 65 5.86 15.31 12.09
CA LEU A 65 7.33 15.13 12.05
C LEU A 65 7.81 14.14 13.13
N ALA A 66 7.23 14.18 14.33
CA ALA A 66 7.54 13.24 15.39
C ALA A 66 7.23 11.79 15.00
N HIS A 67 6.15 11.56 14.24
CA HIS A 67 5.78 10.23 13.76
C HIS A 67 6.76 9.73 12.69
N ILE A 68 7.14 10.57 11.72
CA ILE A 68 8.17 10.21 10.73
C ILE A 68 9.50 9.87 11.40
N ASN A 69 9.96 10.68 12.34
CA ASN A 69 11.22 10.42 13.04
C ASN A 69 11.17 9.10 13.82
N MET A 70 10.05 8.80 14.48
CA MET A 70 9.86 7.56 15.21
C MET A 70 9.91 6.34 14.26
N VAL A 71 9.11 6.38 13.19
CA VAL A 71 9.06 5.29 12.20
C VAL A 71 10.40 5.13 11.49
N GLU A 72 11.13 6.21 11.18
CA GLU A 72 12.47 6.14 10.59
C GLU A 72 13.45 5.36 11.47
N VAL A 73 13.48 5.67 12.78
CA VAL A 73 14.37 4.98 13.73
C VAL A 73 13.99 3.51 13.84
N GLU A 74 12.70 3.19 13.96
CA GLU A 74 12.22 1.81 14.06
C GLU A 74 12.49 1.01 12.77
N PHE A 75 12.30 1.64 11.61
CA PHE A 75 12.56 1.04 10.31
C PHE A 75 14.05 0.74 10.12
N LEU A 76 14.93 1.69 10.44
CA LEU A 76 16.38 1.48 10.38
C LEU A 76 16.87 0.39 11.34
N ALA A 77 16.33 0.37 12.56
CA ALA A 77 16.63 -0.68 13.53
C ALA A 77 16.21 -2.06 13.03
N SER A 78 15.05 -2.16 12.36
CA SER A 78 14.56 -3.41 11.78
C SER A 78 15.38 -3.91 10.58
N LEU A 79 16.16 -3.01 9.95
CA LEU A 79 17.10 -3.34 8.87
C LEU A 79 18.54 -3.53 9.38
N ASP A 80 18.79 -3.50 10.69
CA ASP A 80 20.13 -3.49 11.28
C ASP A 80 21.03 -2.38 10.68
N PHE A 81 20.42 -1.26 10.28
CA PHE A 81 21.08 -0.16 9.57
C PHE A 81 21.75 -0.56 8.24
N ASN A 82 21.43 -1.74 7.69
CA ASN A 82 21.94 -2.23 6.43
C ASN A 82 21.09 -1.74 5.24
N LEU A 83 21.36 -0.51 4.81
CA LEU A 83 20.75 0.11 3.63
C LEU A 83 21.51 -0.18 2.33
N PHE A 84 22.69 -0.79 2.42
CA PHE A 84 23.44 -1.12 1.23
C PHE A 84 22.73 -2.26 0.47
N VAL A 85 22.52 -2.02 -0.81
CA VAL A 85 22.04 -3.02 -1.77
C VAL A 85 23.14 -3.18 -2.80
N SER A 86 23.72 -4.37 -2.85
CA SER A 86 24.71 -4.71 -3.87
C SER A 86 24.07 -4.82 -5.25
N GLU A 87 24.86 -4.68 -6.31
CA GLU A 87 24.37 -4.86 -7.69
C GLU A 87 23.72 -6.24 -7.89
N LEU A 88 24.28 -7.28 -7.28
CA LEU A 88 23.74 -8.63 -7.36
C LEU A 88 22.36 -8.73 -6.70
N GLU A 89 22.23 -8.24 -5.46
CA GLU A 89 20.95 -8.23 -4.73
C GLU A 89 19.89 -7.42 -5.48
N TYR A 90 20.28 -6.28 -6.06
CA TYR A 90 19.38 -5.45 -6.84
C TYR A 90 18.88 -6.18 -8.10
N ILE A 91 19.74 -6.88 -8.83
CA ILE A 91 19.35 -7.67 -10.00
C ILE A 91 18.44 -8.84 -9.60
N GLU A 92 18.75 -9.55 -8.51
CA GLU A 92 17.91 -10.63 -7.98
C GLU A 92 16.52 -10.12 -7.60
N TRP A 93 16.45 -8.94 -6.98
CA TRP A 93 15.21 -8.26 -6.64
C TRP A 93 14.38 -7.91 -7.87
N LEU A 94 15.00 -7.34 -8.91
CA LEU A 94 14.31 -7.03 -10.17
C LEU A 94 13.71 -8.28 -10.82
N ASN A 95 14.48 -9.37 -10.87
CA ASN A 95 13.99 -10.65 -11.42
C ASN A 95 12.81 -11.18 -10.61
N CYS A 96 12.83 -11.04 -9.28
CA CYS A 96 11.72 -11.43 -8.41
C CYS A 96 10.46 -10.60 -8.70
N LEU A 97 10.61 -9.28 -8.82
CA LEU A 97 9.50 -8.39 -9.17
C LEU A 97 8.92 -8.69 -10.55
N GLU A 98 9.76 -8.91 -11.55
CA GLU A 98 9.33 -9.26 -12.91
C GLU A 98 8.52 -10.57 -12.91
N GLN A 99 8.99 -11.59 -12.20
CA GLN A 99 8.25 -12.85 -12.04
C GLN A 99 6.90 -12.64 -11.35
N TYR A 100 6.85 -11.82 -10.30
CA TYR A 100 5.60 -11.51 -9.59
C TYR A 100 4.60 -10.77 -10.49
N LEU A 101 5.06 -9.79 -11.27
CA LEU A 101 4.22 -9.03 -12.20
C LEU A 101 3.69 -9.92 -13.33
N ASN A 102 4.53 -10.77 -13.92
CA ASN A 102 4.11 -11.71 -14.97
C ASN A 102 3.03 -12.68 -14.46
N GLN A 103 3.17 -13.15 -13.22
CA GLN A 103 2.12 -13.95 -12.58
C GLN A 103 0.84 -13.13 -12.41
N TYR A 104 0.92 -11.91 -11.87
CA TYR A 104 -0.24 -11.04 -11.69
C TYR A 104 -0.98 -10.76 -13.01
N GLU A 105 -0.28 -10.48 -14.10
CA GLU A 105 -0.90 -10.27 -15.41
C GLU A 105 -1.62 -11.53 -15.92
N SER A 106 -1.03 -12.70 -15.72
CA SER A 106 -1.68 -13.97 -16.09
C SER A 106 -2.98 -14.21 -15.32
N PHE A 107 -3.05 -13.82 -14.04
CA PHE A 107 -4.27 -13.86 -13.25
C PHE A 107 -5.28 -12.79 -13.68
N ALA A 108 -4.82 -11.56 -13.96
CA ALA A 108 -5.67 -10.45 -14.34
C ALA A 108 -6.37 -10.66 -15.70
N LEU A 109 -5.74 -11.38 -16.63
CA LEU A 109 -6.35 -11.77 -17.90
C LEU A 109 -7.41 -12.88 -17.74
N GLN A 110 -7.34 -13.64 -16.65
CA GLN A 110 -8.28 -14.70 -16.32
C GLN A 110 -9.57 -14.16 -15.67
N ASP A 111 -9.47 -13.01 -14.99
CA ASP A 111 -10.61 -12.22 -14.46
C ASP A 111 -11.18 -11.23 -15.50
N SER A 112 -11.00 -11.50 -16.79
CA SER A 112 -11.69 -10.74 -17.84
C SER A 112 -13.21 -10.96 -17.74
N PHE A 113 -13.87 -10.07 -17.00
CA PHE A 113 -15.33 -9.99 -16.91
C PHE A 113 -15.92 -9.97 -18.33
N PRO A 114 -16.88 -10.85 -18.66
CA PRO A 114 -17.55 -10.84 -19.95
C PRO A 114 -18.48 -9.63 -19.99
N TYR A 115 -17.98 -8.48 -20.43
CA TYR A 115 -18.82 -7.39 -20.90
C TYR A 115 -19.22 -7.69 -22.36
N HIS A 116 -20.13 -8.64 -22.54
CA HIS A 116 -20.86 -8.80 -23.78
C HIS A 116 -22.36 -8.84 -23.45
N ASP A 117 -23.06 -7.85 -23.99
CA ASP A 117 -24.50 -7.61 -23.97
C ASP A 117 -25.14 -7.22 -22.62
N MET A 118 -25.06 -5.93 -22.29
CA MET A 118 -26.21 -5.23 -21.71
C MET A 118 -26.66 -4.17 -22.71
N ASP A 119 -27.87 -4.35 -23.23
CA ASP A 119 -28.59 -3.43 -24.09
C ASP A 119 -28.64 -2.03 -23.46
N VAL A 120 -28.35 -1.02 -24.29
CA VAL A 120 -28.39 0.39 -23.92
C VAL A 120 -29.82 0.90 -24.01
N GLU A 121 -30.56 0.92 -22.90
CA GLU A 121 -31.68 1.85 -22.69
C GLU A 121 -31.82 2.15 -21.18
N ASP A 122 -31.21 3.24 -20.72
CA ASP A 122 -31.93 4.35 -20.06
C ASP A 122 -30.94 5.38 -19.51
N GLU A 123 -31.06 6.58 -20.07
CA GLU A 123 -30.35 7.80 -19.75
C GLU A 123 -30.86 8.38 -18.43
N TYR A 124 -30.15 8.15 -17.30
CA TYR A 124 -30.47 8.81 -16.04
C TYR A 124 -29.60 10.05 -15.79
N LEU A 125 -30.19 11.16 -16.23
CA LEU A 125 -29.94 12.57 -15.95
C LEU A 125 -29.60 12.84 -14.47
N TYR A 126 -28.41 13.39 -14.19
CA TYR A 126 -28.05 13.90 -12.86
C TYR A 126 -28.48 15.38 -12.75
N ASP A 127 -29.63 15.65 -12.14
CA ASP A 127 -30.00 17.00 -11.70
C ASP A 127 -29.55 17.20 -10.24
N ALA A 128 -28.69 18.19 -10.00
CA ALA A 128 -28.20 18.55 -8.67
C ALA A 128 -29.18 19.49 -7.95
N PRO A 129 -29.63 19.21 -6.72
CA PRO A 129 -30.36 20.18 -5.91
C PRO A 129 -29.43 20.99 -5.00
N GLU A 130 -29.64 22.30 -5.01
CA GLU A 130 -28.93 23.33 -4.24
C GLU A 130 -29.29 23.36 -2.74
N LEU A 131 -28.38 23.97 -1.96
CA LEU A 131 -28.57 24.69 -0.68
C LEU A 131 -28.67 23.89 0.64
N TYR A 132 -27.51 23.82 1.31
CA TYR A 132 -27.35 23.64 2.75
C TYR A 132 -27.67 24.94 3.51
N THR A 133 -28.72 24.94 4.34
CA THR A 133 -28.76 25.77 5.54
C THR A 133 -29.60 25.06 6.62
N ASN A 134 -28.94 24.51 7.64
CA ASN A 134 -29.27 24.67 9.06
C ASN A 134 -28.53 23.62 9.91
N GLU A 135 -27.80 24.12 10.91
CA GLU A 135 -27.13 23.35 11.95
C GLU A 135 -28.14 22.71 12.90
N MET A 136 -28.72 21.56 12.54
CA MET A 136 -29.28 20.63 13.54
C MET A 136 -29.58 19.23 12.98
N ASP A 137 -28.59 18.52 12.44
CA ASP A 137 -28.71 17.07 12.17
C ASP A 137 -27.35 16.34 12.29
N LEU A 138 -26.56 16.72 13.30
CA LEU A 138 -25.30 16.05 13.66
C LEU A 138 -25.48 14.77 14.49
N PHE A 139 -26.71 14.23 14.59
CA PHE A 139 -27.03 13.07 15.41
C PHE A 139 -28.07 12.14 14.75
N ALA A 140 -27.78 11.59 13.56
CA ALA A 140 -28.60 10.48 13.03
C ALA A 140 -27.95 9.56 11.98
N TYR A 141 -26.64 9.62 11.70
CA TYR A 141 -25.99 8.53 10.95
C TYR A 141 -25.55 7.43 11.94
N SER A 142 -26.51 6.59 12.34
CA SER A 142 -26.19 5.22 12.73
C SER A 142 -25.65 4.51 11.49
N ALA A 143 -24.43 3.97 11.57
CA ALA A 143 -23.88 3.14 10.50
C ALA A 143 -24.84 1.97 10.19
N PRO A 144 -25.11 1.66 8.91
CA PRO A 144 -25.86 0.46 8.57
C PRO A 144 -25.13 -0.78 9.10
N PRO A 145 -25.87 -1.83 9.54
CA PRO A 145 -25.27 -3.02 10.12
C PRO A 145 -24.37 -3.71 9.09
N SER A 146 -23.19 -4.13 9.56
CA SER A 146 -22.27 -5.02 8.85
C SER A 146 -23.05 -6.23 8.31
N PRO A 147 -22.79 -6.72 7.09
CA PRO A 147 -23.40 -7.94 6.62
C PRO A 147 -22.98 -9.11 7.52
N ASP A 148 -23.98 -9.80 8.07
CA ASP A 148 -23.82 -10.96 8.94
C ASP A 148 -22.97 -12.04 8.26
N VAL A 149 -21.88 -12.37 8.95
CA VAL A 149 -21.01 -13.51 8.69
C VAL A 149 -21.75 -14.76 9.13
N ASP A 150 -22.67 -15.29 8.31
CA ASP A 150 -23.19 -16.66 8.50
C ASP A 150 -24.09 -17.12 7.34
N LEU A 151 -23.55 -17.26 6.12
CA LEU A 151 -24.02 -18.24 5.11
C LEU A 151 -22.89 -18.52 4.09
N MET A 152 -21.78 -19.10 4.55
CA MET A 152 -20.84 -19.85 3.71
C MET A 152 -20.50 -21.16 4.43
N ASN A 153 -21.46 -22.06 4.36
CA ASN A 153 -21.38 -23.45 4.76
C ASN A 153 -20.37 -24.22 3.88
N GLY A 154 -19.18 -24.42 4.46
CA GLY A 154 -18.40 -25.66 4.39
C GLY A 154 -18.30 -26.41 3.05
N SER A 155 -17.40 -25.97 2.17
CA SER A 155 -16.58 -26.93 1.38
C SER A 155 -15.29 -26.33 0.78
N TYR A 156 -15.09 -25.01 0.76
CA TYR A 156 -13.95 -24.40 0.05
C TYR A 156 -12.67 -24.15 0.88
N TYR A 157 -12.69 -24.31 2.21
CA TYR A 157 -11.54 -23.99 3.07
C TYR A 157 -10.54 -25.12 3.32
N SER A 158 -10.67 -26.28 2.64
CA SER A 158 -9.74 -27.41 2.80
C SER A 158 -8.75 -27.61 1.63
N GLN A 159 -8.58 -26.65 0.72
CA GLN A 159 -7.70 -26.85 -0.44
C GLN A 159 -6.68 -25.75 -0.75
N ALA A 160 -6.47 -24.80 0.16
CA ALA A 160 -5.46 -23.76 0.02
C ALA A 160 -4.37 -23.79 1.11
N VAL A 161 -4.09 -24.97 1.69
CA VAL A 161 -2.89 -25.21 2.49
C VAL A 161 -2.05 -26.27 1.77
N GLY A 162 -1.33 -25.83 0.75
CA GLY A 162 -0.53 -26.73 -0.06
C GLY A 162 0.15 -26.08 -1.24
N ILE A 163 0.87 -24.97 -1.04
CA ILE A 163 2.08 -24.61 -1.82
C ILE A 163 2.93 -23.73 -0.88
N CYS A 164 3.86 -24.36 -0.17
CA CYS A 164 5.13 -23.80 0.32
C CYS A 164 6.02 -25.02 0.59
N ARG A 165 6.84 -25.37 -0.40
CA ARG A 165 8.04 -26.20 -0.23
C ARG A 165 9.24 -25.33 -0.54
#